data_AF-A0A7G9ZB07-F1
#
_entry.id   AF-A0A7G9ZB07-F1
#
_cell.length_a   1.000
_cell.length_b   1.000
_cell.length_c   1.000
_cell.angle_alpha   90.00
_cell.angle_beta   90.00
_cell.angle_gamma   90.00
#
_symmetry.space_group_name_H-M   'P 1'
#
loop_
_entity.id
_entity.type
_entity.pdbx_description
1 polymer ?
#
loop_
_entity_poly.entity_id
_entity_poly.type
_entity_poly.pdbx_seq_one_letter_code
_entity_poly.pdbx_strand_id
1 'polypeptide(L)' 'MREYVTIVPLDGFTDFWEEAKQISPDPDDVEYLAVALSLDCAIWSNDKDLKKKQFRVVVVTTEELTKLLGKPITLT' A
#
# COMPACT_ATOMS: atom_id res chain seq x y z
N MET A 1 11.06 5.07 20.85
CA MET A 1 10.27 4.72 19.65
C MET A 1 10.93 3.49 19.05
N ARG A 2 10.25 2.34 18.98
CA ARG A 2 10.76 1.21 18.20
C ARG A 2 10.03 1.26 16.86
N GLU A 3 10.76 1.61 15.82
CA GLU A 3 10.23 1.65 14.46
C GLU A 3 10.24 0.21 13.94
N TYR A 4 9.08 -0.43 13.87
CA TYR A 4 8.91 -1.74 13.24
C TYR A 4 8.64 -1.52 11.75
N VAL A 5 9.67 -1.09 11.02
CA VAL A 5 9.62 -0.96 9.56
C VAL A 5 10.42 -2.11 8.96
N THR A 6 9.79 -2.90 8.10
CA THR A 6 10.48 -3.91 7.29
C THR A 6 10.77 -3.29 5.94
N ILE A 7 12.04 -3.29 5.54
CA ILE A 7 12.43 -2.84 4.20
C ILE A 7 12.33 -4.04 3.26
N VAL A 8 11.57 -3.88 2.18
CA VAL A 8 11.46 -4.89 1.12
C VAL A 8 12.52 -4.57 0.06
N PRO A 9 13.47 -5.48 -0.21
CA PRO A 9 14.48 -5.25 -1.25
C PRO A 9 13.85 -5.38 -2.64
N LEU A 10 14.46 -4.70 -3.63
CA LEU A 10 13.93 -4.60 -5.00
C LEU A 10 13.67 -5.96 -5.66
N ASP A 11 14.62 -6.89 -5.52
CA ASP A 11 14.51 -8.25 -6.02
C ASP A 11 13.30 -9.02 -5.47
N GLY A 12 12.80 -8.65 -4.30
CA GLY A 12 11.62 -9.25 -3.66
C GLY A 12 10.28 -9.00 -4.34
N PHE A 13 10.22 -8.15 -5.38
CA PHE A 13 8.96 -7.85 -6.07
C PHE A 13 9.10 -7.58 -7.58
N THR A 14 10.29 -7.80 -8.16
CA THR A 14 10.52 -7.57 -9.61
C THR A 14 9.58 -8.36 -10.52
N ASP A 15 9.18 -9.57 -10.14
CA ASP A 15 8.26 -10.42 -10.90
C ASP A 15 6.87 -9.78 -11.09
N PHE A 16 6.49 -8.84 -10.22
CA PHE A 16 5.19 -8.15 -10.25
C PHE A 16 5.25 -6.77 -10.91
N TRP A 17 6.43 -6.34 -11.36
CA TRP A 17 6.63 -4.98 -11.88
C TRP A 17 5.80 -4.67 -13.13
N GLU A 18 5.71 -5.62 -14.06
CA GLU A 18 4.93 -5.44 -15.30
C GLU A 18 3.42 -5.45 -15.04
N GLU A 19 2.93 -6.28 -14.11
CA GLU A 19 1.52 -6.23 -13.68
C GLU A 19 1.22 -4.89 -13.01
N ALA A 20 2.11 -4.42 -12.11
CA ALA A 20 1.97 -3.15 -11.43
C ALA A 20 1.90 -1.96 -12.41
N LYS A 21 2.74 -1.92 -13.45
CA LYS A 21 2.68 -0.89 -14.50
C LYS A 21 1.32 -0.84 -15.22
N GLN A 22 0.72 -2.00 -15.47
CA GLN A 22 -0.54 -2.07 -16.22
C GLN A 22 -1.73 -1.52 -15.43
N ILE A 23 -1.68 -1.66 -14.11
CA ILE A 23 -2.75 -1.19 -13.23
C ILE A 23 -2.48 0.19 -12.64
N SER A 24 -1.24 0.68 -12.63
CA SER A 24 -0.89 1.92 -11.95
C SER A 24 -1.51 3.15 -12.63
N PRO A 25 -2.20 4.03 -11.90
CA PRO A 25 -2.69 5.29 -12.46
C PRO A 25 -1.59 6.33 -12.63
N ASP A 26 -0.48 6.20 -11.89
CA ASP A 26 0.70 7.06 -11.96
C ASP A 26 1.98 6.20 -12.05
N PRO A 27 2.93 6.49 -12.95
CA PRO A 27 4.20 5.77 -13.02
C PRO A 27 4.99 5.70 -11.70
N ASP A 28 4.85 6.69 -10.82
CA ASP A 28 5.56 6.76 -9.54
C ASP A 28 4.94 5.85 -8.47
N ASP A 29 3.74 5.30 -8.70
CA ASP A 29 3.05 4.37 -7.79
C ASP A 29 3.40 2.88 -8.04
N VAL A 30 4.12 2.59 -9.12
CA VAL A 30 4.35 1.21 -9.61
C VAL A 30 5.04 0.33 -8.56
N GLU A 31 6.05 0.85 -7.87
CA GLU A 31 6.79 0.11 -6.85
C GLU A 31 5.93 -0.31 -5.66
N TYR A 32 5.01 0.56 -5.22
CA TYR A 32 4.10 0.25 -4.11
C TYR A 32 3.10 -0.83 -4.49
N LEU A 33 2.58 -0.78 -5.73
CA LEU A 33 1.70 -1.80 -6.26
C LEU A 33 2.42 -3.14 -6.45
N ALA A 34 3.66 -3.13 -6.95
CA ALA A 34 4.46 -4.35 -7.11
C ALA A 34 4.74 -5.04 -5.76
N VAL A 35 5.10 -4.27 -4.73
CA VAL A 35 5.29 -4.79 -3.37
C VAL A 35 3.99 -5.34 -2.80
N ALA A 36 2.87 -4.62 -2.98
CA ALA A 36 1.58 -5.07 -2.47
C ALA A 36 1.10 -6.37 -3.13
N LEU A 37 1.34 -6.52 -4.44
CA LEU A 37 1.08 -7.75 -5.18
C LEU A 37 1.95 -8.90 -4.70
N SER A 38 3.26 -8.67 -4.49
CA SER A 38 4.19 -9.73 -4.08
C SER A 38 3.93 -10.24 -2.66
N LEU A 39 3.47 -9.35 -1.78
CA LEU A 39 3.16 -9.65 -0.38
C LEU A 39 1.69 -10.00 -0.13
N ASP A 40 0.84 -9.95 -1.16
CA ASP A 40 -0.62 -10.10 -1.06
C ASP A 40 -1.22 -9.22 0.06
N CYS A 41 -0.87 -7.93 0.06
CA CYS A 41 -1.23 -7.00 1.13
C CYS A 41 -1.92 -5.72 0.61
N ALA A 42 -2.56 -5.00 1.53
CA ALA A 42 -3.19 -3.71 1.22
C ALA A 42 -2.17 -2.57 1.28
N ILE A 43 -2.38 -1.53 0.47
CA ILE A 43 -1.64 -0.27 0.55
C ILE A 43 -2.35 0.67 1.51
N TRP A 44 -1.59 1.31 2.40
CA TRP A 44 -2.06 2.46 3.17
C TRP A 44 -1.68 3.76 2.44
N SER A 45 -2.68 4.47 1.90
CA SER A 45 -2.48 5.76 1.22
C SER A 45 -3.76 6.60 1.23
N ASN A 46 -3.61 7.93 1.25
CA ASN A 46 -4.72 8.88 1.04
C ASN A 46 -4.82 9.35 -0.41
N ASP A 47 -4.01 8.80 -1.32
CA ASP A 47 -4.12 9.08 -2.75
C ASP A 47 -5.47 8.56 -3.28
N LYS A 48 -6.26 9.48 -3.85
CA LYS A 48 -7.61 9.18 -4.33
C LYS A 48 -7.59 8.45 -5.66
N ASP A 49 -6.60 8.71 -6.51
CA ASP A 49 -6.47 8.11 -7.82
C ASP A 49 -5.97 6.68 -7.69
N LEU A 50 -4.95 6.44 -6.86
CA LEU A 50 -4.50 5.09 -6.51
C LEU A 50 -5.63 4.24 -5.92
N LYS A 51 -6.51 4.83 -5.09
CA LYS A 51 -7.65 4.10 -4.52
C LYS A 51 -8.78 3.83 -5.52
N LYS A 52 -8.99 4.71 -6.51
CA LYS A 52 -10.20 4.68 -7.36
C LYS A 52 -9.97 4.19 -8.78
N LYS A 53 -8.75 4.34 -9.32
CA LYS A 53 -8.45 4.10 -10.74
C LYS A 53 -7.85 2.72 -11.01
N GLN A 54 -7.30 2.05 -9.99
CA GLN A 54 -6.90 0.64 -10.07
C GLN A 54 -7.82 -0.23 -9.21
N PHE A 55 -7.92 -1.53 -9.54
CA PHE A 55 -8.89 -2.46 -8.94
C PHE A 55 -8.25 -3.72 -8.35
N ARG A 56 -6.92 -3.85 -8.43
CA ARG A 56 -6.21 -5.09 -8.16
C ARG A 56 -5.71 -5.18 -6.71
N VAL A 57 -5.35 -4.04 -6.12
CA VAL A 57 -4.82 -3.92 -4.77
C VAL A 57 -5.78 -3.12 -3.90
N VAL A 58 -6.05 -3.61 -2.69
CA VAL A 58 -6.87 -2.87 -1.72
C VAL A 58 -6.08 -1.66 -1.23
N VAL A 59 -6.69 -0.47 -1.31
CA VAL A 59 -6.12 0.76 -0.77
C VAL A 59 -6.98 1.26 0.39
N VAL A 60 -6.34 1.45 1.54
CA VAL A 60 -6.96 1.89 2.79
C VAL A 60 -6.46 3.30 3.13
N THR A 61 -7.37 4.22 3.43
CA THR A 61 -7.02 5.58 3.86
C THR A 61 -6.63 5.62 5.33
N THR A 62 -5.99 6.70 5.79
CA THR A 62 -5.70 6.86 7.22
C THR A 62 -6.98 6.80 8.08
N GLU A 63 -8.08 7.37 7.59
CA GLU A 63 -9.36 7.35 8.30
C GLU A 63 -9.89 5.92 8.45
N GLU A 64 -9.86 5.14 7.37
CA GLU A 64 -10.29 3.74 7.39
C GLU A 64 -9.36 2.88 8.24
N LEU A 65 -8.05 3.07 8.13
CA LEU A 65 -7.06 2.35 8.93
C LEU A 65 -7.27 2.62 10.43
N THR A 66 -7.53 3.87 10.82
CA THR A 66 -7.83 4.23 12.21
C THR A 66 -9.13 3.58 12.70
N LYS A 67 -10.14 3.46 11.83
CA LYS A 67 -11.38 2.74 12.16
C LYS A 67 -11.14 1.24 12.33
N LEU A 68 -10.29 0.64 11.50
CA LEU A 68 -9.93 -0.79 11.56
C LEU A 68 -9.11 -1.14 12.81
N LEU A 69 -8.18 -0.28 13.20
CA LEU A 69 -7.31 -0.50 14.37
C LEU A 69 -7.98 -0.14 15.72
N GLY A 70 -9.17 0.47 15.68
CA GLY A 70 -9.85 1.00 16.86
C GLY A 70 -9.35 2.40 17.23
N LYS A 71 -10.10 3.09 18.11
CA LYS A 71 -9.70 4.42 18.60
C LYS A 71 -8.26 4.35 19.16
N PRO A 72 -7.38 5.30 18.82
CA PRO A 72 -6.08 5.38 19.46
C PRO A 72 -6.30 5.39 20.96
N ILE A 73 -5.55 4.56 21.69
CA ILE A 73 -5.54 4.57 23.15
C ILE A 73 -5.07 5.97 23.55
N THR A 74 -6.00 6.85 23.89
CA THR A 74 -5.68 8.10 24.57
C THR A 74 -5.19 7.73 25.96
N LEU A 75 -3.87 7.76 26.14
CA LEU A 75 -3.25 7.78 27.46
C LEU A 75 -3.57 9.15 28.08
N THR A 76 -4.73 9.26 28.74
CA THR A 76 -5.01 10.33 29.70
C THR A 76 -4.44 9.98 31.05
#